data_AF-A0A960EDD9-F1
#
_entry.id   AF-A0A960EDD9-F1
#
_cell.length_a   1.000
_cell.length_b   1.000
_cell.length_c   1.000
_cell.angle_alpha   90.00
_cell.angle_beta   90.00
_cell.angle_gamma   90.00
#
_symmetry.space_group_name_H-M   'P 1'
#
loop_
_entity.id
_entity.type
_entity.pdbx_description
1 polymer ?
#
loop_
_entity_poly.entity_id
_entity_poly.type
_entity_poly.pdbx_seq_one_letter_code
_entity_poly.pdbx_strand_id
1 'polypeptide(L)'
;MASNPVFVSRLVRLPLTDADGDPVGRVRDVVLVPSGARYRVLGLVANIERRAIFINMNRVAAIDADGVRMVGGTLNVRSFEQRPGEKLAVADLLDTTIDGEHLTDLAIAPGPDQASWDVVLVALGRRGPLRRRAPDVVPWEQVASSFASSPEMDEVAELRDLHPT
;
A
#
# COMPACT_ATOMS: atom_id res chain seq x y z
N MET A 1 -11.87 16.45 -11.88
CA MET A 1 -11.78 16.72 -10.43
C MET A 1 -10.67 15.85 -9.90
N ALA A 2 -9.62 16.41 -9.30
CA ALA A 2 -8.62 15.60 -8.62
C ALA A 2 -9.26 15.10 -7.32
N SER A 3 -9.51 13.80 -7.22
CA SER A 3 -9.82 13.15 -5.95
C SER A 3 -8.65 13.39 -4.99
N ASN A 4 -8.96 13.75 -3.74
CA ASN A 4 -7.92 14.00 -2.74
C ASN A 4 -7.16 12.70 -2.44
N PRO A 5 -5.80 12.70 -2.43
CA PRO A 5 -5.03 11.50 -2.10
C PRO A 5 -5.38 10.97 -0.70
N VAL A 6 -5.47 9.65 -0.58
CA VAL A 6 -5.77 8.96 0.67
C VAL A 6 -4.50 8.35 1.22
N PHE A 7 -4.12 8.77 2.43
CA PHE A 7 -3.00 8.18 3.15
C PHE A 7 -3.33 6.77 3.64
N VAL A 8 -2.42 5.81 3.37
CA VAL A 8 -2.57 4.39 3.72
C VAL A 8 -2.70 4.22 5.23
N SER A 9 -1.96 4.98 6.04
CA SER A 9 -2.09 4.91 7.50
C SER A 9 -3.50 5.27 8.00
N ARG A 10 -4.22 6.12 7.27
CA ARG A 10 -5.60 6.51 7.58
C ARG A 10 -6.60 5.45 7.13
N LEU A 11 -6.27 4.72 6.06
CA LEU A 11 -7.13 3.68 5.50
C LEU A 11 -7.06 2.40 6.35
N VAL A 12 -5.87 2.06 6.83
CA VAL A 12 -5.63 0.92 7.71
C VAL A 12 -6.40 1.12 9.03
N ARG A 13 -7.05 0.04 9.50
CA ARG A 13 -7.98 -0.02 10.66
C ARG A 13 -9.38 0.56 10.42
N LEU A 14 -9.63 1.25 9.30
CA LEU A 14 -10.99 1.66 8.95
C LEU A 14 -11.90 0.45 8.74
N PRO A 15 -13.20 0.60 9.05
CA PRO A 15 -14.18 -0.43 8.75
C PRO A 15 -14.29 -0.64 7.25
N LEU A 16 -14.43 -1.91 6.89
CA LEU A 16 -14.82 -2.33 5.55
C LEU A 16 -16.31 -2.68 5.61
N THR A 17 -17.12 -2.03 4.78
CA THR A 17 -18.57 -2.28 4.68
C THR A 17 -18.93 -2.86 3.31
N ASP A 18 -20.02 -3.62 3.26
CA ASP A 18 -20.62 -4.04 2.01
C ASP A 18 -21.42 -2.91 1.34
N ALA A 19 -22.20 -3.26 0.31
CA ALA A 19 -23.01 -2.31 -0.45
C ALA A 19 -24.21 -1.78 0.35
N ASP A 20 -24.72 -2.56 1.31
CA ASP A 20 -25.85 -2.21 2.18
C ASP A 20 -25.39 -1.38 3.39
N GLY A 21 -24.07 -1.32 3.64
CA GLY A 21 -23.45 -0.55 4.71
C GLY A 21 -23.11 -1.40 5.93
N ASP A 22 -23.33 -2.72 5.87
CA ASP A 22 -23.05 -3.63 6.96
C ASP A 22 -21.53 -3.84 7.11
N PRO A 23 -20.99 -3.82 8.34
CA PRO A 23 -19.56 -4.00 8.56
C PRO A 23 -19.16 -5.46 8.33
N VAL A 24 -18.23 -5.68 7.40
CA VAL A 24 -17.72 -6.99 7.02
C VAL A 24 -16.35 -7.27 7.67
N GLY A 25 -15.57 -6.22 7.92
CA GLY A 25 -14.23 -6.37 8.46
C GLY A 25 -13.51 -5.04 8.67
N ARG A 26 -12.19 -5.09 8.68
CA ARG A 26 -11.34 -3.89 8.77
C ARG A 26 -10.18 -3.99 7.82
N VAL A 27 -9.79 -2.86 7.22
CA VAL A 27 -8.62 -2.85 6.35
C VAL A 27 -7.35 -3.06 7.17
N ARG A 28 -6.49 -3.96 6.69
CA ARG A 28 -5.23 -4.34 7.30
C ARG A 28 -4.05 -3.71 6.56
N ASP A 29 -4.06 -3.76 5.23
CA ASP A 29 -2.93 -3.34 4.40
C ASP A 29 -3.39 -3.01 2.96
N VAL A 30 -2.46 -2.53 2.12
CA VAL A 30 -2.66 -2.23 0.70
C VAL A 30 -1.64 -3.00 -0.12
N VAL A 31 -2.09 -3.71 -1.14
CA VAL A 31 -1.24 -4.49 -2.05
C VAL A 31 -0.84 -3.64 -3.23
N LEU A 32 0.46 -3.55 -3.46
CA LEU A 32 1.11 -2.74 -4.48
C LEU A 32 1.93 -3.62 -5.43
N VAL A 33 2.12 -3.14 -6.66
CA VAL A 33 3.06 -3.74 -7.62
C VAL A 33 3.84 -2.62 -8.31
N PRO A 34 5.15 -2.79 -8.57
CA PRO A 34 5.90 -1.86 -9.42
C PRO A 34 5.25 -1.74 -10.80
N SER A 35 5.10 -0.51 -11.28
CA SER A 35 4.54 -0.17 -12.59
C SER A 35 5.30 1.02 -13.18
N GLY A 36 6.37 0.73 -13.92
CA GLY A 36 7.30 1.75 -14.40
C GLY A 36 7.97 2.49 -13.24
N ALA A 37 7.84 3.81 -13.20
CA ALA A 37 8.41 4.66 -12.14
C ALA A 37 7.51 4.81 -10.90
N ARG A 38 6.38 4.08 -10.82
CA ARG A 38 5.39 4.19 -9.72
C ARG A 38 5.02 2.84 -9.15
N TYR A 39 4.37 2.84 -7.99
CA TYR A 39 3.64 1.68 -7.50
C TYR A 39 2.16 1.80 -7.84
N ARG A 40 1.64 0.77 -8.51
CA ARG A 40 0.22 0.59 -8.76
C ARG A 40 -0.42 -0.17 -7.61
N VAL A 41 -1.60 0.26 -7.20
CA VAL A 41 -2.42 -0.42 -6.19
C VAL A 41 -3.27 -1.50 -6.85
N LEU A 42 -3.06 -2.75 -6.44
CA LEU A 42 -3.88 -3.89 -6.89
C LEU A 42 -5.18 -4.02 -6.08
N GLY A 43 -5.12 -3.68 -4.79
CA GLY A 43 -6.24 -3.85 -3.88
C GLY A 43 -5.85 -3.68 -2.42
N LEU A 44 -6.79 -4.03 -1.56
CA LEU A 44 -6.66 -3.96 -0.10
C LEU A 44 -6.55 -5.37 0.48
N VAL A 45 -5.88 -5.49 1.61
CA VAL A 45 -5.98 -6.67 2.47
C VAL A 45 -6.88 -6.28 3.64
N ALA A 46 -7.94 -7.06 3.91
CA ALA A 46 -8.84 -6.82 5.03
C ALA A 46 -8.92 -8.03 5.96
N ASN A 47 -9.05 -7.80 7.26
CA ASN A 47 -9.34 -8.85 8.22
C ASN A 47 -10.85 -9.09 8.26
N ILE A 48 -11.29 -10.28 7.83
CA ILE A 48 -12.68 -10.76 7.81
C ILE A 48 -12.68 -12.12 8.51
N GLU A 49 -13.47 -12.28 9.57
CA GLU A 49 -13.57 -13.55 10.32
C GLU A 49 -12.21 -14.16 10.71
N ARG A 50 -11.27 -13.32 11.16
CA ARG A 50 -9.88 -13.70 11.52
C ARG A 50 -9.01 -14.19 10.36
N ARG A 51 -9.45 -14.02 9.11
CA ARG A 51 -8.67 -14.27 7.90
C ARG A 51 -8.30 -12.94 7.26
N ALA A 52 -7.07 -12.85 6.75
CA ALA A 52 -6.69 -11.74 5.89
C ALA A 52 -7.19 -12.08 4.48
N ILE A 53 -8.04 -11.25 3.89
CA ILE A 53 -8.66 -11.47 2.59
C ILE A 53 -8.23 -10.35 1.65
N PHE A 54 -7.87 -10.71 0.42
CA PHE A 54 -7.57 -9.74 -0.62
C PHE A 54 -8.86 -9.23 -1.28
N ILE A 55 -8.95 -7.92 -1.41
CA ILE A 55 -10.05 -7.21 -2.05
C ILE A 55 -9.46 -6.42 -3.20
N ASN A 56 -9.78 -6.82 -4.43
CA ASN A 56 -9.35 -6.10 -5.62
C ASN A 56 -9.89 -4.66 -5.62
N MET A 57 -9.10 -3.70 -6.08
CA MET A 57 -9.50 -2.29 -6.10
C MET A 57 -10.79 -2.04 -6.91
N ASN A 58 -11.08 -2.83 -7.95
CA ASN A 58 -12.31 -2.73 -8.73
C ASN A 58 -13.58 -3.11 -7.94
N ARG A 59 -13.43 -3.72 -6.76
CA ARG A 59 -14.54 -4.01 -5.84
C ARG A 59 -14.75 -2.93 -4.79
N VAL A 60 -13.88 -1.93 -4.73
CA VAL A 60 -14.01 -0.78 -3.83
C VAL A 60 -14.87 0.27 -4.51
N ALA A 61 -16.03 0.56 -3.93
CA ALA A 61 -16.96 1.57 -4.44
C ALA A 61 -16.58 2.98 -3.99
N ALA A 62 -16.10 3.12 -2.74
CA ALA A 62 -15.69 4.39 -2.17
C ALA A 62 -14.66 4.18 -1.04
N ILE A 63 -13.80 5.19 -0.86
CA ILE A 63 -12.85 5.28 0.25
C ILE A 63 -13.06 6.67 0.86
N ASP A 64 -13.68 6.68 2.03
CA ASP A 64 -14.08 7.90 2.72
C ASP A 64 -13.44 7.94 4.12
N ALA A 65 -13.60 9.06 4.85
CA ALA A 65 -13.07 9.21 6.20
C ALA A 65 -13.64 8.17 7.19
N ASP A 66 -14.86 7.68 6.92
CA ASP A 66 -15.57 6.76 7.79
C ASP A 66 -15.27 5.28 7.49
N GLY A 67 -14.73 4.96 6.32
CA GLY A 67 -14.59 3.57 5.91
C GLY A 67 -14.28 3.33 4.45
N VAL A 68 -14.11 2.05 4.12
CA VAL A 68 -14.06 1.56 2.73
C VAL A 68 -15.36 0.81 2.44
N ARG A 69 -16.08 1.25 1.42
CA ARG A 69 -17.33 0.62 0.98
C ARG A 69 -17.09 -0.23 -0.27
N MET A 70 -17.64 -1.44 -0.28
CA MET A 70 -17.55 -2.34 -1.42
C MET A 70 -18.74 -2.18 -2.39
N VAL A 71 -18.53 -2.54 -3.66
CA VAL A 71 -19.58 -2.54 -4.71
C VAL A 71 -20.64 -3.64 -4.46
N GLY A 72 -20.34 -4.62 -3.60
CA GLY A 72 -21.19 -5.77 -3.30
C GLY A 72 -20.77 -7.06 -4.01
N GLY A 73 -21.49 -8.15 -3.73
CA GLY A 73 -21.29 -9.47 -4.35
C GLY A 73 -20.30 -10.39 -3.62
N THR A 74 -20.24 -11.65 -4.05
CA THR A 74 -19.47 -12.70 -3.36
C THR A 74 -17.97 -12.45 -3.45
N LEU A 75 -17.32 -12.29 -2.30
CA LEU A 75 -15.86 -12.25 -2.19
C LEU A 75 -15.29 -13.67 -2.14
N ASN A 76 -14.13 -13.87 -2.74
CA ASN A 76 -13.37 -15.08 -2.49
C ASN A 76 -12.72 -14.96 -1.11
N VAL A 77 -13.20 -15.75 -0.15
CA VAL A 77 -12.73 -15.75 1.25
C VAL A 77 -11.45 -16.57 1.47
N ARG A 78 -10.68 -16.83 0.40
CA ARG A 78 -9.33 -17.40 0.55
C ARG A 78 -8.45 -16.46 1.34
N SER A 79 -7.66 -17.02 2.25
CA SER A 79 -6.61 -16.28 2.92
C SER A 79 -5.68 -15.65 1.89
N PHE A 80 -5.30 -14.41 2.13
CA PHE A 80 -4.35 -13.67 1.33
C PHE A 80 -2.97 -14.30 1.48
N GLU A 81 -2.34 -14.53 0.33
CA GLU A 81 -0.95 -14.91 0.20
C GLU A 81 -0.31 -13.90 -0.75
N GLN A 82 0.75 -13.24 -0.28
CA GLN A 82 1.49 -12.27 -1.06
C GLN A 82 2.24 -12.99 -2.19
N ARG A 83 2.04 -12.52 -3.42
CA ARG A 83 2.67 -13.13 -4.60
C ARG A 83 4.06 -12.52 -4.86
N PRO A 84 4.95 -13.23 -5.57
CA PRO A 84 6.21 -12.66 -6.02
C PRO A 84 5.98 -11.36 -6.81
N GLY A 85 6.74 -10.32 -6.48
CA GLY A 85 6.62 -8.98 -7.07
C GLY A 85 5.56 -8.06 -6.43
N GLU A 86 4.65 -8.60 -5.60
CA GLU A 86 3.75 -7.77 -4.80
C GLU A 86 4.48 -7.20 -3.57
N LYS A 87 4.11 -5.99 -3.18
CA LYS A 87 4.55 -5.34 -1.94
C LYS A 87 3.34 -4.95 -1.10
N LEU A 88 3.46 -5.08 0.21
CA LEU A 88 2.52 -4.56 1.17
C LEU A 88 2.96 -3.15 1.60
N ALA A 89 2.05 -2.18 1.45
CA ALA A 89 2.34 -0.79 1.75
C ALA A 89 2.80 -0.62 3.20
N VAL A 90 2.11 -1.23 4.16
CA VAL A 90 2.44 -1.14 5.59
C VAL A 90 3.56 -2.10 5.94
N ALA A 91 3.42 -3.39 5.59
CA ALA A 91 4.34 -4.41 6.08
C ALA A 91 5.73 -4.38 5.41
N ASP A 92 5.83 -3.96 4.14
CA ASP A 92 7.09 -4.01 3.39
C ASP A 92 7.73 -2.65 3.12
N LEU A 93 6.92 -1.59 2.93
CA LEU A 93 7.45 -0.30 2.50
C LEU A 93 7.65 0.70 3.64
N LEU A 94 6.76 0.74 4.64
CA LEU A 94 6.95 1.64 5.78
C LEU A 94 8.27 1.33 6.52
N ASP A 95 8.80 2.36 7.18
CA ASP A 95 10.11 2.39 7.84
C ASP A 95 11.33 2.21 6.91
N THR A 96 11.14 2.08 5.60
CA THR A 96 12.22 2.12 4.61
C THR A 96 12.99 3.43 4.73
N THR A 97 14.33 3.36 4.74
CA THR A 97 15.19 4.53 4.89
C THR A 97 15.51 5.12 3.52
N ILE A 98 15.28 6.43 3.37
CA ILE A 98 15.48 7.21 2.15
C ILE A 98 16.21 8.48 2.55
N ASP A 99 17.46 8.63 2.09
CA ASP A 99 18.31 9.80 2.37
C ASP A 99 18.40 10.20 3.86
N GLY A 100 18.39 9.20 4.76
CA GLY A 100 18.45 9.40 6.20
C GLY A 100 17.11 9.72 6.89
N GLU A 101 16.00 9.70 6.15
CA GLU A 101 14.63 9.78 6.67
C GLU A 101 13.93 8.42 6.51
N HIS A 102 12.84 8.18 7.24
CA HIS A 102 12.07 6.94 7.13
C HIS A 102 10.73 7.21 6.45
N LEU A 103 10.31 6.29 5.60
CA LEU A 103 8.97 6.28 5.04
C LEU A 103 7.93 6.01 6.13
N THR A 104 7.17 7.03 6.50
CA THR A 104 6.15 6.94 7.56
C THR A 104 4.75 6.71 7.04
N ASP A 105 4.47 7.11 5.79
CA ASP A 105 3.18 6.91 5.16
C ASP A 105 3.27 7.01 3.63
N LEU A 106 2.25 6.48 2.95
CA LEU A 106 2.06 6.52 1.50
C LEU A 106 0.67 7.08 1.21
N ALA A 107 0.50 7.92 0.20
CA ALA A 107 -0.82 8.33 -0.27
C ALA A 107 -1.13 7.75 -1.64
N ILE A 108 -2.33 7.19 -1.78
CA ILE A 108 -2.84 6.62 -3.02
C ILE A 108 -3.94 7.52 -3.61
N ALA A 109 -4.02 7.56 -4.94
CA ALA A 109 -5.09 8.26 -5.65
C ALA A 109 -5.44 7.50 -6.94
N PRO A 110 -6.67 7.62 -7.45
CA PRO A 110 -7.01 7.10 -8.77
C PRO A 110 -6.21 7.84 -9.84
N GLY A 111 -5.80 7.09 -10.86
CA GLY A 111 -5.15 7.61 -12.05
C GLY A 111 -6.10 8.46 -12.90
N PRO A 112 -5.59 9.10 -13.96
CA PRO A 112 -6.37 10.01 -14.80
C PRO A 112 -7.60 9.38 -15.44
N ASP A 113 -7.53 8.09 -15.76
CA ASP A 113 -8.61 7.29 -16.34
C ASP A 113 -9.54 6.66 -15.28
N GLN A 114 -9.23 6.85 -13.98
CA GLN A 114 -9.89 6.22 -12.84
C GLN A 114 -9.93 4.68 -12.88
N ALA A 115 -9.24 4.05 -13.83
CA ALA A 115 -9.20 2.61 -14.00
C ALA A 115 -8.12 1.97 -13.12
N SER A 116 -7.18 2.77 -12.64
CA SER A 116 -6.09 2.34 -11.77
C SER A 116 -5.95 3.27 -10.58
N TRP A 117 -5.32 2.77 -9.53
CA TRP A 117 -4.91 3.55 -8.38
C TRP A 117 -3.40 3.48 -8.28
N ASP A 118 -2.75 4.59 -7.99
CA ASP A 118 -1.30 4.68 -7.91
C ASP A 118 -0.88 5.39 -6.61
N VAL A 119 0.31 5.06 -6.13
CA VAL A 119 0.98 5.84 -5.08
C VAL A 119 1.42 7.17 -5.68
N VAL A 120 1.01 8.27 -5.06
CA VAL A 120 1.24 9.64 -5.56
C VAL A 120 2.04 10.52 -4.61
N LEU A 121 1.93 10.29 -3.30
CA LEU A 121 2.70 11.02 -2.28
C LEU A 121 3.32 10.05 -1.29
N VAL A 122 4.36 10.49 -0.63
CA VAL A 122 4.98 9.80 0.51
C VAL A 122 5.18 10.78 1.65
N ALA A 123 5.13 10.29 2.89
CA ALA A 123 5.46 11.06 4.07
C ALA A 123 6.78 10.55 4.67
N LEU A 124 7.78 11.40 4.74
CA LEU A 124 9.11 11.09 5.29
C LEU A 124 9.27 11.70 6.68
N GLY A 125 9.79 10.91 7.62
CA GLY A 125 9.98 11.33 9.00
C GLY A 125 11.38 11.01 9.51
N ARG A 126 11.93 11.90 10.34
CA ARG A 126 13.20 11.67 11.05
C ARG A 126 12.95 11.13 12.44
N ARG A 127 13.70 10.09 12.83
CA ARG A 127 13.75 9.62 14.23
C ARG A 127 14.77 10.46 14.99
N GLY A 128 14.36 11.11 16.08
CA GLY A 128 15.26 11.95 16.88
C GLY A 128 14.71 12.26 18.29
N PRO A 129 15.57 12.63 19.25
CA PRO A 129 15.23 12.79 20.67
C PRO A 129 14.43 14.07 21.00
N LEU A 130 14.34 15.02 20.08
CA LEU A 130 13.50 16.22 20.23
C LEU A 130 12.21 16.09 19.41
N ARG A 131 11.10 16.48 20.05
CA ARG A 131 9.71 16.60 19.56
C ARG A 131 9.51 16.18 18.10
N ARG A 132 8.75 15.09 17.87
CA ARG A 132 8.30 14.60 16.55
C ARG A 132 7.97 15.79 15.63
N ARG A 133 8.88 16.11 14.71
CA ARG A 133 8.61 17.06 13.62
C ARG A 133 7.48 16.45 12.77
N ALA A 134 6.57 17.29 12.28
CA ALA A 134 5.59 16.81 11.31
C ALA A 134 6.36 16.19 10.12
N PRO A 135 5.94 15.02 9.63
CA PRO A 135 6.60 14.39 8.50
C PRO A 135 6.51 15.30 7.27
N ASP A 136 7.56 15.28 6.46
CA ASP A 136 7.58 15.99 5.18
C ASP A 136 6.83 15.18 4.13
N VAL A 137 5.90 15.80 3.42
CA VAL A 137 5.07 15.13 2.43
C VAL A 137 5.53 15.54 1.05
N VAL A 138 6.06 14.59 0.28
CA VAL A 138 6.63 14.83 -1.04
C VAL A 138 5.97 13.97 -2.12
N PRO A 139 5.96 14.41 -3.39
CA PRO A 139 5.58 13.58 -4.52
C PRO A 139 6.39 12.28 -4.60
N TRP A 140 5.73 11.18 -4.97
CA TRP A 140 6.36 9.87 -5.13
C TRP A 140 7.61 9.92 -6.04
N GLU A 141 7.58 10.74 -7.09
CA GLU A 141 8.67 10.88 -8.05
C GLU A 141 10.01 11.28 -7.41
N GLN A 142 9.98 11.99 -6.28
CA GLN A 142 11.20 12.40 -5.58
C GLN A 142 11.91 11.23 -4.89
N VAL A 143 11.17 10.18 -4.55
CA VAL A 143 11.70 9.00 -3.84
C VAL A 143 11.74 7.74 -4.68
N ALA A 144 11.15 7.78 -5.89
CA ALA A 144 10.98 6.61 -6.75
C ALA A 144 12.31 5.87 -7.04
N SER A 145 13.41 6.60 -7.19
CA SER A 145 14.74 6.04 -7.43
C SER A 145 15.26 5.18 -6.28
N SER A 146 14.81 5.42 -5.03
CA SER A 146 15.19 4.63 -3.86
C SER A 146 14.46 3.29 -3.79
N PHE A 147 13.42 3.10 -4.61
CA PHE A 147 12.65 1.86 -4.71
C PHE A 147 12.82 1.17 -6.06
N ALA A 148 13.46 1.81 -7.03
CA ALA A 148 13.96 1.11 -8.21
C ALA A 148 14.98 0.09 -7.70
N SER A 149 14.78 -1.19 -8.04
CA SER A 149 15.66 -2.28 -7.61
C SER A 149 17.12 -1.85 -7.78
N SER A 150 17.84 -1.66 -6.67
CA SER A 150 19.29 -1.57 -6.77
C SER A 150 19.73 -2.96 -7.27
N PRO A 151 20.54 -3.06 -8.34
CA PRO A 151 21.07 -4.36 -8.83
C PRO A 151 21.70 -5.20 -7.71
N GLU A 152 22.15 -4.55 -6.64
CA GLU A 152 22.72 -5.16 -5.43
C GLU A 152 21.75 -6.12 -4.72
N MET A 153 20.42 -5.92 -4.79
CA MET A 153 19.46 -6.84 -4.18
C MET A 153 19.17 -8.08 -5.04
N ASP A 154 19.28 -7.96 -6.37
CA ASP A 154 19.19 -9.09 -7.29
C ASP A 154 20.48 -9.94 -7.24
N GLU A 155 21.65 -9.30 -7.08
CA GLU A 155 22.95 -9.99 -6.98
C GLU A 155 23.09 -10.81 -5.68
N VAL A 156 22.53 -10.33 -4.55
CA VAL A 156 22.50 -11.08 -3.28
C VAL A 156 21.51 -12.25 -3.32
N ALA A 157 20.44 -12.15 -4.12
CA ALA A 157 19.54 -13.27 -4.37
C ALA A 157 20.20 -14.33 -5.26
N GLU A 158 20.93 -13.91 -6.29
CA GLU A 158 21.64 -14.80 -7.23
C GLU A 158 22.84 -15.51 -6.56
N LEU A 159 23.57 -14.84 -5.66
CA LEU A 159 24.66 -15.43 -4.88
C LEU A 159 24.20 -16.49 -3.87
N ARG A 160 22.92 -16.48 -3.46
CA ARG A 160 22.34 -17.50 -2.57
C ARG A 160 21.95 -18.78 -3.29
N ASP A 161 21.72 -18.72 -4.60
CA ASP A 161 21.34 -19.87 -5.43
C ASP A 161 22.56 -20.63 -6.01
N LEU A 162 23.79 -20.13 -5.78
CA LEU A 162 25.03 -20.68 -6.34
C LEU A 162 25.87 -21.56 -5.39
N HIS A 163 25.25 -22.21 -4.41
CA HIS A 163 25.91 -23.28 -3.63
C HIS A 163 25.27 -24.66 -3.89
N PRO A 164 25.69 -25.38 -4.94
CA PRO A 164 25.61 -26.83 -4.95
C PRO A 164 26.79 -27.41 -4.13
N THR A 165 26.46 -28.34 -3.23
CA THR A 165 27.40 -29.26 -2.57
C THR A 165 28.21 -30.10 -3.55
#